data_AF-A0A7J6KP77-F1
#
_entry.id   AF-A0A7J6KP77-F1
#
_cell.length_a   1.000
_cell.length_b   1.000
_cell.length_c   1.000
_cell.angle_alpha   90.00
_cell.angle_beta   90.00
_cell.angle_gamma   90.00
#
_symmetry.space_group_name_H-M   'P 1'
#
loop_
_entity.id
_entity.type
_entity.pdbx_description
1 polymer ?
#
loop_
_entity_poly.entity_id
_entity_poly.type
_entity_poly.pdbx_seq_one_letter_code
_entity_poly.pdbx_strand_id
1 'polypeptide(L)'
;TKVITNNYKTELGSSKIANIRDVTLGYDSRNKDKKSTLPVTPDAQMITLYFDNDATVTVRGSGTEPKVKYYCEANDKESMEKAEEKLDVIVNNVIDYFLQPKKYNLGTR
;
A
#
# COMPACT_ATOMS: atom_id res chain seq x y z
N THR A 1 4.38 -1.31 -27.20
CA THR A 1 4.35 -1.03 -25.75
C THR A 1 3.71 -2.21 -25.07
N LYS A 2 4.48 -3.00 -24.31
CA LYS A 2 3.96 -4.19 -23.62
C LYS A 2 2.97 -3.68 -22.57
N VAL A 3 1.67 -3.93 -22.77
CA VAL A 3 0.67 -3.68 -21.73
C VAL A 3 1.00 -4.66 -20.62
N ILE A 4 1.63 -4.19 -19.55
CA ILE A 4 1.85 -5.00 -18.37
C ILE A 4 0.47 -5.09 -17.71
N THR A 5 -0.20 -6.24 -17.90
CA THR A 5 -1.36 -6.59 -17.08
C THR A 5 -0.83 -6.87 -15.67
N ASN A 6 -0.69 -5.82 -14.86
CA ASN A 6 -0.25 -5.97 -13.48
C ASN A 6 -1.38 -6.67 -12.70
N ASN A 7 -1.18 -7.93 -12.36
CA ASN A 7 -2.07 -8.73 -11.52
C ASN A 7 -1.94 -8.28 -10.06
N TYR A 8 -2.39 -7.05 -9.77
CA TYR A 8 -2.47 -6.58 -8.41
C TYR A 8 -3.64 -7.22 -7.68
N LYS A 9 -3.48 -7.43 -6.37
CA LYS A 9 -4.58 -7.90 -5.51
C LYS A 9 -5.66 -6.83 -5.41
N THR A 10 -6.91 -7.27 -5.32
CA THR A 10 -8.10 -6.41 -5.14
C THR A 10 -8.53 -6.30 -3.67
N GLU A 11 -7.85 -7.00 -2.77
CA GLU A 11 -8.12 -7.03 -1.33
C GLU A 11 -6.84 -7.34 -0.53
N LEU A 12 -6.85 -6.92 0.72
CA LEU A 12 -5.83 -7.19 1.72
C LEU A 12 -6.52 -7.63 3.02
N GLY A 13 -6.50 -8.93 3.31
CA GLY A 13 -7.28 -9.47 4.43
C GLY A 13 -8.76 -9.18 4.23
N SER A 14 -9.38 -8.54 5.22
CA SER A 14 -10.78 -8.08 5.14
C SER A 14 -10.96 -6.73 4.43
N SER A 15 -9.88 -6.03 4.08
CA SER A 15 -9.94 -4.68 3.51
C SER A 15 -9.91 -4.70 1.98
N LYS A 16 -10.90 -4.10 1.33
CA LYS A 16 -11.00 -4.07 -0.14
C LYS A 16 -10.16 -2.93 -0.72
N ILE A 17 -9.35 -3.24 -1.72
CA ILE A 17 -8.49 -2.28 -2.41
C ILE A 17 -9.30 -1.67 -3.57
N ALA A 18 -9.58 -0.38 -3.48
CA ALA A 18 -10.26 0.36 -4.53
C ALA A 18 -9.30 0.76 -5.65
N ASN A 19 -8.09 1.21 -5.28
CA ASN A 19 -7.10 1.65 -6.26
C ASN A 19 -5.66 1.37 -5.78
N ILE A 20 -4.76 1.35 -6.74
CA ILE A 20 -3.32 1.14 -6.56
C ILE A 20 -2.54 2.18 -7.37
N ARG A 21 -1.50 2.71 -6.75
CA ARG A 21 -0.40 3.41 -7.41
C ARG A 21 0.89 2.64 -7.15
N ASP A 22 1.66 2.42 -8.20
CA ASP A 22 2.96 1.78 -8.17
C ASP A 22 3.92 2.66 -8.95
N VAL A 23 4.71 3.46 -8.22
CA VAL A 23 5.66 4.39 -8.84
C VAL A 23 6.91 3.67 -9.33
N THR A 24 7.11 2.40 -8.96
CA THR A 24 8.17 1.55 -9.51
C THR A 24 7.89 1.20 -10.97
N LEU A 25 6.62 0.94 -11.30
CA LEU A 25 6.17 0.65 -12.66
C LEU A 25 5.57 1.86 -13.39
N GLY A 26 5.42 3.00 -12.70
CA GLY A 26 4.76 4.18 -13.25
C GLY A 26 3.26 3.98 -13.47
N TYR A 27 2.63 3.11 -12.68
CA TYR A 27 1.21 2.75 -12.78
C TYR A 27 0.37 3.50 -11.74
N ASP A 28 -0.80 3.99 -12.13
CA ASP A 28 -1.81 4.49 -11.19
C ASP A 28 -3.20 4.20 -11.72
N SER A 29 -3.89 3.27 -11.07
CA SER A 29 -5.23 2.83 -11.46
C SER A 29 -6.30 3.92 -11.39
N ARG A 30 -6.08 5.01 -10.64
CA ARG A 30 -7.04 6.12 -10.55
C ARG A 30 -7.05 6.98 -11.80
N ASN A 31 -5.96 6.97 -12.56
CA ASN A 31 -5.86 7.75 -13.78
C ASN A 31 -6.47 6.98 -14.96
N LYS A 32 -7.12 7.72 -15.87
CA LYS A 32 -7.82 7.13 -17.02
C LYS A 32 -6.88 6.34 -17.94
N ASP A 33 -5.65 6.81 -18.10
CA ASP A 33 -4.60 6.18 -18.91
C ASP A 33 -3.73 5.18 -18.13
N LYS A 34 -4.05 4.96 -16.84
CA LYS A 34 -3.35 4.07 -15.91
C LYS A 34 -1.89 4.45 -15.64
N LYS A 35 -1.50 5.70 -15.91
CA LYS A 35 -0.13 6.18 -15.65
C LYS A 35 -0.05 6.96 -14.36
N SER A 36 1.02 6.75 -13.60
CA SER A 36 1.35 7.59 -12.44
C SER A 36 1.71 9.01 -12.88
N THR A 37 1.20 10.00 -12.15
CA THR A 37 1.64 11.41 -12.28
C THR A 37 2.94 11.69 -11.53
N LEU A 38 3.34 10.81 -10.62
CA LEU A 38 4.64 10.88 -9.94
C LEU A 38 5.73 10.25 -10.81
N PRO A 39 6.99 10.72 -10.69
CA PRO A 39 8.13 10.15 -11.41
C PRO A 39 8.28 8.65 -11.18
N VAL A 40 8.60 7.92 -12.25
CA VAL A 40 8.90 6.48 -12.17
C VAL A 40 10.22 6.30 -11.44
N THR A 41 10.21 5.53 -10.35
CA THR A 41 11.38 5.27 -9.51
C THR A 41 11.56 3.75 -9.34
N PRO A 42 12.14 3.05 -10.32
CA PRO A 42 12.27 1.59 -10.31
C PRO A 42 13.00 1.06 -9.07
N ASP A 43 13.98 1.80 -8.56
CA ASP A 43 14.79 1.36 -7.42
C ASP A 43 14.16 1.66 -6.05
N ALA A 44 13.12 2.51 -6.00
CA ALA A 44 12.48 2.89 -4.74
C ALA A 44 11.52 1.82 -4.20
N GLN A 45 11.04 0.91 -5.07
CA GLN A 45 10.10 -0.17 -4.74
C GLN A 45 8.93 0.34 -3.88
N MET A 46 8.13 1.26 -4.41
CA MET A 46 7.09 1.99 -3.67
C MET A 46 5.70 1.80 -4.29
N ILE A 47 4.79 1.28 -3.46
CA ILE A 47 3.41 0.97 -3.84
C ILE A 47 2.48 1.59 -2.81
N THR A 48 1.46 2.32 -3.27
CA THR A 48 0.36 2.85 -2.46
C THR A 48 -0.95 2.17 -2.81
N LEU A 49 -1.62 1.60 -1.81
CA LEU A 49 -2.97 1.07 -1.87
C LEU A 49 -3.95 2.12 -1.33
N TYR A 50 -5.08 2.25 -2.02
CA TYR A 50 -6.22 3.06 -1.62
C TYR A 50 -7.39 2.12 -1.40
N PHE A 51 -7.91 2.09 -0.19
CA PHE A 51 -9.01 1.22 0.21
C PHE A 51 -10.36 1.90 -0.06
N ASP A 52 -11.44 1.12 -0.14
CA ASP A 52 -12.79 1.64 -0.37
C ASP A 52 -13.39 2.37 0.84
N ASN A 53 -12.78 2.21 2.01
CA ASN A 53 -13.12 2.89 3.26
C ASN A 53 -12.28 4.16 3.52
N ASP A 54 -11.66 4.71 2.47
CA ASP A 54 -10.77 5.89 2.47
C ASP A 54 -9.45 5.73 3.25
N ALA A 55 -9.12 4.53 3.73
CA ALA A 55 -7.79 4.26 4.26
C ALA A 55 -6.76 4.18 3.13
N THR A 56 -5.50 4.46 3.46
CA THR A 56 -4.39 4.29 2.52
C THR A 56 -3.20 3.61 3.18
N VAL A 57 -2.47 2.83 2.38
CA VAL A 57 -1.22 2.19 2.81
C VAL A 57 -0.16 2.42 1.77
N THR A 58 0.99 2.95 2.16
CA THR A 58 2.18 3.00 1.29
C THR A 58 3.25 2.07 1.84
N VAL A 59 3.70 1.11 1.04
CA VAL A 59 4.86 0.26 1.33
C VAL A 59 6.01 0.70 0.44
N ARG A 60 7.21 0.82 1.01
CA ARG A 60 8.41 1.22 0.27
C ARG A 60 9.69 0.53 0.75
N GLY A 61 10.66 0.42 -0.14
CA GLY A 61 12.04 0.22 0.25
C GLY A 61 12.61 1.44 0.98
N SER A 62 13.45 1.21 1.98
CA SER A 62 14.33 2.23 2.51
C SER A 62 15.50 2.45 1.53
N GLY A 63 15.83 3.71 1.25
CA GLY A 63 16.89 4.04 0.28
C GLY A 63 18.31 3.86 0.83
N THR A 64 18.49 3.81 2.14
CA THR A 64 19.80 3.83 2.81
C THR A 64 20.03 2.63 3.73
N GLU A 65 19.02 1.81 3.97
CA GLU A 65 19.10 0.68 4.88
C GLU A 65 18.36 -0.52 4.28
N PRO A 66 18.74 -1.77 4.61
CA PRO A 66 18.02 -2.96 4.17
C PRO A 66 16.72 -3.14 4.99
N LYS A 67 15.79 -2.19 4.85
CA LYS A 67 14.52 -2.14 5.58
C LYS A 67 13.36 -1.90 4.62
N VAL A 68 12.22 -2.52 4.93
CA VAL A 68 10.92 -2.16 4.35
C VAL A 68 10.22 -1.20 5.31
N LYS A 69 9.70 -0.10 4.78
CA LYS A 69 8.89 0.87 5.54
C LYS A 69 7.46 0.80 5.04
N TYR A 70 6.52 0.98 5.96
CA TYR A 70 5.11 1.14 5.61
C TYR A 70 4.50 2.31 6.39
N TYR A 71 3.53 2.95 5.77
CA TYR A 71 2.74 4.04 6.35
C TYR A 71 1.28 3.70 6.14
N CYS A 72 0.49 3.74 7.20
CA CYS A 72 -0.95 3.54 7.16
C CYS A 72 -1.63 4.83 7.59
N GLU A 73 -2.65 5.24 6.86
CA GLU A 73 -3.46 6.41 7.17
C GLU A 73 -4.93 6.04 7.08
N ALA A 74 -5.73 6.51 8.04
CA ALA A 74 -7.17 6.35 8.07
C ALA A 74 -7.80 7.65 8.56
N ASN A 75 -9.00 7.94 8.09
CA ASN A 75 -9.83 9.02 8.60
C ASN A 75 -11.26 8.51 8.76
N ASP A 76 -12.04 9.20 9.58
CA ASP A 76 -13.47 8.99 9.68
C ASP A 76 -14.18 10.33 9.93
N LYS A 77 -15.40 10.44 9.41
CA LYS A 77 -16.20 11.69 9.52
C LYS A 77 -16.92 11.79 10.85
N GLU A 78 -17.14 10.67 11.53
CA GLU A 78 -17.94 10.65 12.75
C GLU A 78 -17.08 10.91 14.00
N SER A 79 -15.94 10.24 14.14
CA SER A 79 -15.07 10.39 15.31
C SER A 79 -13.63 9.94 15.06
N MET A 80 -12.71 10.39 15.91
CA MET A 80 -11.34 9.89 15.96
C MET A 80 -11.29 8.39 16.33
N GLU A 81 -12.16 7.95 17.23
CA GLU A 81 -12.26 6.54 17.65
C GLU A 81 -12.53 5.61 16.45
N LYS A 82 -13.47 5.97 15.56
CA LYS A 82 -13.72 5.18 14.35
C LYS A 82 -12.54 5.19 13.37
N ALA A 83 -11.81 6.30 13.30
CA ALA A 83 -10.61 6.38 12.49
C ALA A 83 -9.50 5.46 13.03
N GLU A 84 -9.34 5.39 14.36
CA GLU A 84 -8.41 4.49 15.05
C GLU A 84 -8.78 3.02 14.84
N GLU A 85 -10.05 2.64 15.01
CA GLU A 85 -10.53 1.29 14.73
C GLU A 85 -10.24 0.86 13.28
N LYS A 86 -10.48 1.77 12.33
CA LYS A 86 -10.18 1.54 10.91
C LYS A 86 -8.67 1.37 10.68
N LEU A 87 -7.85 2.19 11.33
CA LEU A 87 -6.39 2.12 11.23
C LEU A 87 -5.86 0.79 11.77
N ASP A 88 -6.36 0.35 12.92
CA ASP A 88 -5.94 -0.91 13.55
C ASP A 88 -6.20 -2.12 12.64
N VAL A 89 -7.38 -2.18 12.02
CA VAL A 89 -7.70 -3.25 11.06
C VAL A 89 -6.72 -3.24 9.88
N ILE A 90 -6.43 -2.06 9.33
CA ILE A 90 -5.53 -1.92 8.17
C ILE A 90 -4.10 -2.30 8.55
N VAL A 91 -3.59 -1.81 9.68
CA VAL A 91 -2.23 -2.13 10.16
C VAL A 91 -2.07 -3.64 10.37
N ASN A 92 -3.03 -4.28 11.04
CA ASN A 92 -3.01 -5.73 11.24
C ASN A 92 -3.01 -6.48 9.89
N ASN A 93 -3.87 -6.07 8.96
CA ASN A 93 -3.92 -6.67 7.62
C ASN A 93 -2.59 -6.50 6.85
N VAL A 94 -1.93 -5.34 6.94
CA VAL A 94 -0.61 -5.11 6.33
C VAL A 94 0.46 -6.03 6.95
N ILE A 95 0.48 -6.16 8.28
CA ILE A 95 1.47 -6.99 8.97
C ILE A 95 1.27 -8.48 8.60
N ASP A 96 0.04 -8.97 8.66
CA ASP A 96 -0.26 -10.41 8.52
C ASP A 96 -0.19 -10.90 7.07
N TYR A 97 -0.65 -10.10 6.11
CA TYR A 97 -0.79 -10.54 4.72
C TYR A 97 0.29 -9.99 3.78
N PHE A 98 0.86 -8.82 4.06
CA PHE A 98 1.87 -8.21 3.20
C PHE A 98 3.28 -8.38 3.74
N LEU A 99 3.56 -7.88 4.95
CA LEU A 99 4.91 -7.92 5.50
C LEU A 99 5.28 -9.33 5.97
N GLN A 100 4.32 -10.05 6.54
CA GLN A 100 4.44 -11.41 7.06
C GLN A 100 5.77 -11.64 7.81
N PRO A 101 6.11 -10.81 8.82
CA PRO A 101 7.46 -10.76 9.36
C PRO A 101 7.93 -12.10 9.92
N LYS A 102 7.04 -12.86 10.56
CA LYS A 102 7.35 -14.22 11.05
C LYS A 102 7.72 -15.19 9.93
N LYS A 103 7.01 -15.13 8.80
CA LYS A 103 7.25 -16.00 7.63
C LYS A 103 8.58 -15.68 6.95
N TYR A 104 8.93 -14.40 6.86
CA TYR A 104 10.15 -13.94 6.19
C TYR A 104 11.31 -13.67 7.16
N ASN A 105 11.18 -14.07 8.44
CA ASN A 105 12.16 -13.85 9.49
C ASN A 105 12.64 -12.38 9.60
N LEU A 106 11.69 -11.44 9.45
CA LEU A 106 11.93 -10.00 9.59
C LEU A 106 11.82 -9.61 11.06
N GLY A 107 12.88 -9.03 11.60
CA GLY A 107 12.89 -8.42 12.94
C GLY A 107 12.52 -6.95 12.90
N THR A 108 11.99 -6.43 14.00
CA THR A 108 11.93 -4.99 14.27
C THR A 108 13.27 -4.56 14.85
N ARG A 109 13.85 -3.46 14.36
CA ARG A 109 15.04 -2.83 14.92
C ARG A 109 14.68 -1.46 15.46
#